data_AF-A0A7L5AQT3-F1
#
_entry.id   AF-A0A7L5AQT3-F1
#
_cell.length_a   1.000
_cell.length_b   1.000
_cell.length_c   1.000
_cell.angle_alpha   90.00
_cell.angle_beta   90.00
_cell.angle_gamma   90.00
#
_symmetry.space_group_name_H-M   'P 1'
#
loop_
_entity.id
_entity.type
_entity.pdbx_description
1 polymer ?
#
loop_
_entity_poly.entity_id
_entity_poly.type
_entity_poly.pdbx_seq_one_letter_code
_entity_poly.pdbx_strand_id
1 'polypeptide(L)'
;MDHERVLRVVVEVLTGRVKDIPSRQLHRLRLNTHSGQARTRADGAVAFRVAVQVNTPSARRLHFWRLPDGRVELINVAVHDQIDI
;
A
#
# COMPACT_ATOMS: atom_id res chain seq x y z
N MET A 1 0.10 -0.98 -18.03
CA MET A 1 -0.18 -0.60 -16.62
C MET A 1 -1.26 0.48 -16.70
N ASP A 2 -2.38 0.32 -16.00
CA ASP A 2 -3.53 1.22 -16.11
C ASP A 2 -3.32 2.43 -15.17
N HIS A 3 -2.80 3.53 -15.73
CA HIS A 3 -2.44 4.72 -14.96
C HIS A 3 -3.64 5.38 -14.29
N GLU A 4 -4.84 5.33 -14.89
CA GLU A 4 -6.04 5.89 -14.31
C GLU A 4 -6.43 5.13 -13.02
N ARG A 5 -6.36 3.79 -13.06
CA ARG A 5 -6.62 2.97 -11.89
C ARG A 5 -5.64 3.27 -10.75
N VAL A 6 -4.37 3.48 -11.07
CA VAL A 6 -3.36 3.86 -10.07
C VAL A 6 -3.69 5.21 -9.43
N LEU A 7 -3.95 6.23 -10.25
CA LEU A 7 -4.28 7.57 -9.76
C LEU A 7 -5.51 7.54 -8.84
N ARG A 8 -6.53 6.76 -9.21
CA ARG A 8 -7.72 6.56 -8.37
C ARG A 8 -7.36 6.00 -7.00
N VAL A 9 -6.51 4.97 -6.95
CA VAL A 9 -6.07 4.36 -5.68
C VAL A 9 -5.22 5.32 -4.85
N VAL A 10 -4.35 6.10 -5.49
CA VAL A 10 -3.58 7.14 -4.81
C VAL A 10 -4.51 8.15 -4.15
N VAL A 11 -5.54 8.64 -4.85
CA VAL A 11 -6.52 9.58 -4.30
C VAL A 11 -7.33 8.95 -3.16
N GLU A 12 -7.74 7.68 -3.30
CA GLU A 12 -8.41 6.94 -2.22
C GLU A 12 -7.52 6.85 -0.96
N VAL A 13 -6.20 6.66 -1.12
CA VAL A 13 -5.24 6.63 0.00
C VAL A 13 -5.08 8.02 0.62
N LEU A 14 -4.87 9.05 -0.19
CA LEU A 14 -4.64 10.43 0.27
C LEU A 14 -5.86 11.00 1.01
N THR A 15 -7.06 10.63 0.60
CA THR A 15 -8.32 11.04 1.24
C THR A 15 -8.76 10.14 2.39
N GLY A 16 -8.02 9.06 2.65
CA GLY A 16 -8.36 8.05 3.65
C GLY A 16 -9.53 7.12 3.28
N ARG A 17 -10.22 7.37 2.16
CA ARG A 17 -11.35 6.56 1.64
C ARG A 17 -10.98 5.11 1.37
N VAL A 18 -9.70 4.82 1.14
CA VAL A 18 -9.18 3.45 0.95
C VAL A 18 -9.57 2.49 2.08
N LYS A 19 -9.80 3.00 3.29
CA LYS A 19 -10.24 2.20 4.45
C LYS A 19 -11.66 1.66 4.31
N ASP A 20 -12.49 2.32 3.50
CA ASP A 20 -13.90 2.03 3.29
C ASP A 20 -14.13 1.13 2.07
N ILE A 21 -13.05 0.70 1.39
CA ILE A 21 -13.09 -0.10 0.16
C ILE A 21 -12.42 -1.45 0.42
N PRO A 22 -13.18 -2.50 0.80
CA PRO A 22 -12.61 -3.80 1.19
C PRO A 22 -11.74 -4.45 0.10
N SER A 23 -12.09 -4.25 -1.17
CA SER A 23 -11.32 -4.78 -2.31
C SER A 23 -9.92 -4.17 -2.43
N ARG A 24 -9.62 -3.07 -1.74
CA ARG A 24 -8.27 -2.48 -1.69
C ARG A 24 -7.33 -3.24 -0.77
N GLN A 25 -7.81 -4.15 0.07
CA GLN A 25 -6.94 -4.99 0.91
C GLN A 25 -5.88 -4.15 1.63
N LEU A 26 -6.30 -3.06 2.29
CA LEU A 26 -5.39 -2.18 3.01
C LEU A 26 -4.74 -2.94 4.15
N HIS A 27 -3.43 -3.18 4.03
CA HIS A 27 -2.68 -3.93 5.02
C HIS A 27 -1.34 -3.27 5.31
N ARG A 28 -0.89 -3.39 6.56
CA ARG A 28 0.49 -3.06 6.92
C ARG A 28 1.44 -3.97 6.13
N LEU A 29 2.49 -3.40 5.55
CA LEU A 29 3.52 -4.18 4.89
C LEU A 29 4.37 -4.85 5.96
N ARG A 30 4.46 -6.17 5.92
CA ARG A 30 5.15 -6.98 6.94
C ARG A 30 6.65 -6.95 6.72
N LEU A 31 7.42 -7.05 7.80
CA LEU A 31 8.89 -7.13 7.75
C LEU A 31 9.33 -8.36 6.96
N ASN A 32 8.72 -9.52 7.28
CA ASN A 32 8.84 -10.76 6.53
C ASN A 32 7.50 -11.52 6.55
N THR A 33 7.40 -12.60 5.79
CA THR A 33 6.17 -13.41 5.65
C THR A 33 5.76 -14.12 6.95
N HIS A 34 6.71 -14.39 7.85
CA HIS A 34 6.51 -15.16 9.09
C HIS A 34 6.17 -14.26 10.30
N SER A 35 6.48 -12.98 10.24
CA SER A 35 6.20 -12.00 11.31
C SER A 35 4.91 -11.24 11.01
N GLY A 36 4.06 -11.07 12.02
CA GLY A 36 2.95 -10.11 11.97
C GLY A 36 3.39 -8.64 12.10
N GLN A 37 4.69 -8.40 12.31
CA GLN A 37 5.25 -7.08 12.55
C GLN A 37 5.27 -6.26 11.25
N ALA A 38 4.80 -5.02 11.35
CA ALA A 38 4.84 -4.08 10.25
C ALA A 38 6.25 -3.50 10.08
N ARG A 39 6.61 -3.14 8.84
CA ARG A 39 7.80 -2.32 8.57
C ARG A 39 7.55 -0.91 9.11
N THR A 40 8.48 -0.43 9.93
CA THR A 40 8.46 0.92 10.52
C THR A 40 9.78 1.64 10.25
N ARG A 41 9.73 2.97 10.16
CA ARG A 41 10.91 3.84 9.99
C ARG A 41 11.23 4.57 11.30
N ALA A 42 12.45 5.09 11.43
CA ALA A 42 12.93 5.76 12.65
C ALA A 42 12.09 6.98 13.06
N ASP A 43 11.42 7.63 12.11
CA ASP A 43 10.50 8.75 12.35
C ASP A 43 9.08 8.30 12.75
N GLY A 44 8.86 7.00 12.97
CA GLY A 44 7.56 6.45 13.33
C GLY A 44 6.63 6.16 12.15
N ALA A 45 7.09 6.37 10.90
CA ALA A 45 6.27 6.02 9.74
C ALA A 45 6.04 4.50 9.65
N VAL A 46 4.84 4.11 9.21
CA VAL A 46 4.45 2.69 9.04
C VAL A 46 4.19 2.42 7.57
N ALA A 47 4.77 1.35 7.02
CA ALA A 47 4.55 0.98 5.64
C ALA A 47 3.22 0.22 5.46
N PHE A 48 2.54 0.52 4.36
CA PHE A 48 1.29 -0.10 3.95
C PHE A 48 1.36 -0.55 2.50
N ARG A 49 0.45 -1.47 2.16
CA ARG A 49 0.16 -1.90 0.80
C ARG A 49 -1.34 -1.89 0.57
N VAL A 50 -1.74 -1.53 -0.65
CA VAL A 50 -3.13 -1.62 -1.12
C VAL A 50 -3.17 -2.23 -2.52
N ALA A 51 -4.17 -3.04 -2.81
CA ALA A 51 -4.41 -3.62 -4.12
C ALA A 51 -4.85 -2.53 -5.11
N VAL A 52 -4.10 -2.42 -6.23
CA VAL A 52 -4.55 -1.63 -7.38
C VAL A 52 -5.67 -2.35 -8.11
N GLN A 53 -5.56 -3.68 -8.17
CA GLN A 53 -6.52 -4.62 -8.74
C GLN A 53 -6.43 -5.95 -7.99
N VAL A 54 -7.50 -6.72 -7.99
CA VAL A 54 -7.61 -8.03 -7.32
C VAL A 54 -7.98 -9.12 -8.33
N ASN A 55 -7.68 -10.38 -8.02
CA ASN A 55 -8.05 -11.55 -8.81
C ASN A 55 -7.54 -11.54 -10.26
N THR A 56 -6.38 -10.94 -10.51
CA THR A 56 -5.72 -10.94 -11.82
C THR A 56 -4.31 -11.51 -11.70
N PRO A 57 -3.82 -12.28 -12.68
CA PRO A 57 -2.39 -12.61 -12.77
C PRO A 57 -1.54 -11.34 -12.67
N SER A 58 -0.44 -11.42 -11.91
CA SER A 58 0.44 -10.27 -11.67
C SER A 58 -0.28 -9.05 -11.09
N ALA A 59 -1.30 -9.26 -10.24
CA ALA A 59 -2.00 -8.18 -9.54
C ALA A 59 -1.00 -7.23 -8.87
N ARG A 60 -1.22 -5.94 -9.07
CA ARG A 60 -0.31 -4.89 -8.59
C ARG A 60 -0.79 -4.29 -7.28
N ARG A 61 0.16 -3.87 -6.46
CA ARG A 61 -0.06 -3.18 -5.20
C ARG A 61 0.67 -1.84 -5.19
N LEU A 62 0.02 -0.82 -4.66
CA LEU A 62 0.66 0.44 -4.29
C LEU A 62 1.24 0.28 -2.89
N HIS A 63 2.52 0.63 -2.73
CA HIS A 63 3.19 0.73 -1.45
C HIS A 63 3.36 2.19 -1.05
N PHE A 64 3.17 2.49 0.23
CA PHE A 64 3.33 3.83 0.77
C PHE A 64 3.70 3.79 2.25
N TRP A 65 4.33 4.86 2.72
CA TRP A 65 4.47 5.14 4.15
C TRP A 65 3.32 6.04 4.60
N ARG A 66 2.78 5.76 5.79
CA ARG A 66 1.96 6.71 6.54
C ARG A 66 2.79 7.27 7.68
N LEU A 67 2.96 8.59 7.68
CA LEU A 67 3.72 9.31 8.69
C LEU A 67 2.85 9.53 9.95
N PRO A 68 3.46 9.78 11.12
CA PRO A 68 2.72 10.01 12.37
C PRO A 68 1.77 11.22 12.31
N ASP A 69 2.08 12.22 11.49
CA ASP A 69 1.26 13.41 11.26
C ASP A 69 0.13 13.20 10.24
N GLY A 70 -0.03 11.98 9.73
CA GLY A 70 -1.07 11.61 8.78
C GLY A 70 -0.70 11.83 7.31
N ARG A 71 0.46 12.43 7.01
CA ARG A 71 0.95 12.52 5.62
C ARG A 71 1.26 11.14 5.05
N VAL A 72 1.26 11.08 3.72
CA VAL A 72 1.55 9.87 2.96
C VAL A 72 2.74 10.12 2.06
N GLU A 73 3.72 9.21 2.09
CA GLU A 73 4.80 9.15 1.11
C GLU A 73 4.59 7.93 0.20
N LEU A 74 4.42 8.17 -1.10
CA LEU A 74 4.28 7.09 -2.08
C LEU A 74 5.65 6.44 -2.34
N ILE A 75 5.68 5.12 -2.47
CA ILE A 75 6.92 4.38 -2.73
C ILE A 75 6.95 3.90 -4.18
N ASN A 76 6.12 2.92 -4.53
CA ASN A 76 6.06 2.34 -5.87
C ASN A 76 4.73 1.62 -6.12
N VAL A 77 4.52 1.22 -7.38
CA VAL A 77 3.49 0.24 -7.74
C VAL A 77 4.14 -0.99 -8.35
N ALA A 78 4.14 -2.08 -7.59
CA ALA A 78 4.82 -3.32 -7.94
C ALA A 78 3.84 -4.50 -8.04
N VAL A 79 4.27 -5.61 -8.63
CA VAL A 79 3.49 -6.88 -8.57
C VAL A 79 3.44 -7.39 -7.13
N HIS A 80 2.40 -8.15 -6.78
CA HIS A 80 2.13 -8.51 -5.39
C HIS A 80 3.23 -9.36 -4.71
N ASP A 81 4.06 -10.04 -5.48
CA ASP A 81 5.19 -10.85 -5.01
C ASP A 81 6.47 -10.04 -4.77
N GLN A 82 6.52 -8.80 -5.26
CA GLN A 82 7.60 -7.88 -4.97
C GLN A 82 7.30 -7.14 -3.68
N ILE A 83 7.96 -7.57 -2.60
CA ILE A 83 7.66 -7.15 -1.22
C ILE A 83 8.70 -6.16 -0.69
N ASP A 84 9.82 -5.98 -1.39
CA ASP A 84 10.91 -5.14 -0.93
C ASP A 84 10.69 -3.65 -1.21
N ILE A 85 10.76 -2.87 -0.14
CA ILE A 85 10.80 -1.40 -0.07
C ILE A 85 11.95 -0.97 0.85
#